data_AF-A0A060S3L6-F1
#
_entry.id   AF-A0A060S3L6-F1
#
_cell.length_a   1.000
_cell.length_b   1.000
_cell.length_c   1.000
_cell.angle_alpha   90.00
_cell.angle_beta   90.00
_cell.angle_gamma   90.00
#
_symmetry.space_group_name_H-M   'P 1'
#
loop_
_entity.id
_entity.type
_entity.pdbx_description
1 polymer ?
#
loop_
_entity_poly.entity_id
_entity_poly.type
_entity_poly.pdbx_seq_one_letter_code
_entity_poly.pdbx_strand_id
1 'polypeptide(L)'
;MADINAIAKQFTDFYYTTFDTNRAGLQSLYRDSSMLTWEGTPILGAANISEKLTTLPFEKVQHKITTLDAQPSSPTVASLLVSVTGLLVVDDSTNPLQFSQVFQLIPDSGSYYVAFPATMTSSASTTAHDQRGPTRGRSTKAHDRAPPSARNVRLLDNSAPFDAVMTAQKQDTETRAVAVFCGSSTGTHPAFLKAAQSLGKALAEAKRPLVYGGGSAGIMGAVSGAVLEHGGDVTGVTPYAMVAAGGEVDQSKGIHKPHIQLKEKGREKVVVNSMHERKAEMAKRSCGFIGLPGGYAPSRLPSIQVLEVACWSQVGIHSKPVIVLNVRGFWDPLRELIRNGVREGFIIGKNEKLVRFVDGPVDHTEHEAFDWGKAAVDALDHWEGVAASHFYNWHLRKDGRMDEDVLGAS
;
A
#
# COMPACT_ATOMS: atom_id res chain seq x y z
N MET A 1 -22.66 37.88 12.74
CA MET A 1 -21.72 37.35 11.74
C MET A 1 -22.48 36.37 10.89
N ALA A 2 -22.47 36.51 9.56
CA ALA A 2 -23.08 35.50 8.71
C ALA A 2 -22.37 34.16 8.95
N ASP A 3 -23.14 33.08 9.00
CA ASP A 3 -22.58 31.73 9.16
C ASP A 3 -21.73 31.41 7.93
N ILE A 4 -20.41 31.40 8.10
CA ILE A 4 -19.42 31.18 7.04
C ILE A 4 -19.66 29.83 6.37
N ASN A 5 -20.09 28.82 7.13
CA ASN A 5 -20.42 27.50 6.60
C ASN A 5 -21.68 27.54 5.75
N ALA A 6 -22.68 28.34 6.12
CA ALA A 6 -23.88 28.53 5.33
C ALA A 6 -23.59 29.22 3.99
N ILE A 7 -22.74 30.26 4.00
CA ILE A 7 -22.30 30.95 2.77
C ILE A 7 -21.53 29.99 1.87
N ALA A 8 -20.57 29.25 2.44
CA ALA A 8 -19.78 28.30 1.68
C ALA A 8 -20.64 27.21 1.05
N LYS A 9 -21.60 26.64 1.80
CA LYS A 9 -22.54 25.65 1.29
C LYS A 9 -23.41 26.20 0.15
N GLN A 10 -23.97 27.40 0.31
CA GLN A 10 -24.77 28.05 -0.74
C GLN A 10 -23.94 28.29 -2.01
N PHE A 11 -22.71 28.78 -1.85
CA PHE A 11 -21.77 28.98 -2.94
C PHE A 11 -21.45 27.67 -3.66
N THR A 12 -21.10 26.60 -2.94
CA THR A 12 -20.74 25.32 -3.57
C THR A 12 -21.94 24.67 -4.25
N ASP A 13 -23.12 24.72 -3.62
CA ASP A 13 -24.36 24.18 -4.21
C ASP A 13 -24.65 24.89 -5.55
N PHE A 14 -24.53 26.22 -5.59
CA PHE A 14 -24.70 27.00 -6.82
C PHE A 14 -23.61 26.72 -7.87
N TYR A 15 -22.34 26.75 -7.45
CA TYR A 15 -21.18 26.60 -8.33
C TYR A 15 -21.21 25.25 -9.04
N TYR A 16 -21.32 24.14 -8.30
CA TYR A 16 -21.28 22.81 -8.89
C TYR A 16 -22.54 22.47 -9.70
N THR A 17 -23.73 22.91 -9.25
CA THR A 17 -24.96 22.75 -10.05
C THR A 17 -24.85 23.47 -11.38
N THR A 18 -24.30 24.70 -11.37
CA THR A 18 -24.11 25.50 -12.59
C THR A 18 -22.97 24.93 -13.45
N PHE A 19 -21.90 24.40 -12.85
CA PHE A 19 -20.85 23.70 -13.58
C PHE A 19 -21.39 22.47 -14.33
N ASP A 20 -22.24 21.69 -13.67
CA ASP A 20 -22.79 20.43 -14.21
C ASP A 20 -23.83 20.67 -15.30
N THR A 21 -24.56 21.79 -15.24
CA THR A 21 -25.69 22.08 -16.15
C THR A 21 -25.40 23.15 -17.20
N ASN A 22 -24.64 24.20 -16.86
CA ASN A 22 -24.38 25.35 -17.72
C ASN A 22 -23.07 26.08 -17.34
N ARG A 23 -21.94 25.57 -17.82
CA ARG A 23 -20.60 26.13 -17.49
C ARG A 23 -20.42 27.60 -17.85
N ALA A 24 -21.10 28.09 -18.89
CA ALA A 24 -21.05 29.50 -19.27
C ALA A 24 -21.64 30.44 -18.19
N GLY A 25 -22.56 29.93 -17.37
CA GLY A 25 -23.15 30.69 -16.26
C GLY A 25 -22.15 31.06 -15.15
N LEU A 26 -21.01 30.37 -15.08
CA LEU A 26 -19.96 30.61 -14.08
C LEU A 26 -19.14 31.87 -14.34
N GLN A 27 -19.17 32.44 -15.55
CA GLN A 27 -18.39 33.64 -15.88
C GLN A 27 -18.68 34.80 -14.92
N SER A 28 -19.94 34.93 -14.47
CA SER A 28 -20.40 35.98 -13.53
C SER A 28 -19.71 35.93 -12.16
N LEU A 29 -19.20 34.78 -11.77
CA LEU A 29 -18.49 34.56 -10.49
C LEU A 29 -17.03 35.00 -10.55
N TYR A 30 -16.51 35.34 -11.73
CA TYR A 30 -15.13 35.75 -11.93
C TYR A 30 -15.03 37.25 -12.26
N ARG A 31 -13.83 37.80 -12.09
CA ARG A 31 -13.44 39.17 -12.44
C ARG A 31 -12.18 39.12 -13.31
N ASP A 32 -11.78 40.26 -13.86
CA ASP A 32 -10.54 40.34 -14.66
C ASP A 32 -9.28 40.06 -13.81
N SER A 33 -9.36 40.28 -12.50
CA SER A 33 -8.31 39.94 -11.52
C SER A 33 -8.35 38.48 -11.04
N SER A 34 -9.37 37.70 -11.41
CA SER A 34 -9.48 36.30 -10.98
C SER A 34 -8.47 35.41 -11.71
N MET A 35 -7.89 34.44 -11.01
CA MET A 35 -6.92 33.50 -11.61
C MET A 35 -7.23 32.05 -11.26
N LEU A 36 -7.60 31.25 -12.27
CA LEU A 36 -7.77 29.80 -12.16
C LEU A 36 -6.44 29.09 -12.37
N THR A 37 -6.09 28.17 -11.47
CA THR A 37 -5.01 27.22 -11.72
C THR A 37 -5.60 25.86 -12.07
N TRP A 38 -5.30 25.37 -13.28
CA TRP A 38 -5.73 24.06 -13.77
C TRP A 38 -4.52 23.23 -14.16
N GLU A 39 -4.29 22.10 -13.46
CA GLU A 39 -3.15 21.19 -13.72
C GLU A 39 -1.78 21.91 -13.79
N GLY A 40 -1.58 22.89 -12.91
CA GLY A 40 -0.35 23.70 -12.86
C GLY A 40 -0.29 24.86 -13.85
N THR A 41 -1.29 25.04 -14.71
CA THR A 41 -1.37 26.16 -15.66
C THR A 41 -2.24 27.28 -15.09
N PRO A 42 -1.71 28.50 -14.86
CA PRO A 42 -2.49 29.65 -14.44
C PRO A 42 -3.23 30.30 -15.61
N ILE A 43 -4.49 30.66 -15.39
CA ILE A 43 -5.40 31.27 -16.36
C ILE A 43 -6.01 32.51 -15.72
N LEU A 44 -5.64 33.68 -16.23
CA LEU A 44 -6.06 34.98 -15.69
C LEU A 44 -7.27 35.52 -16.44
N GLY A 45 -8.23 36.07 -15.71
CA GLY A 45 -9.36 36.84 -16.22
C GLY A 45 -10.62 36.02 -16.49
N ALA A 46 -11.79 36.63 -16.28
CA ALA A 46 -13.08 35.97 -16.34
C ALA A 46 -13.39 35.33 -17.71
N ALA A 47 -13.03 35.99 -18.81
CA ALA A 47 -13.25 35.48 -20.16
C ALA A 47 -12.44 34.19 -20.42
N ASN A 48 -11.14 34.22 -20.11
CA ASN A 48 -10.23 33.08 -20.32
C ASN A 48 -10.60 31.90 -19.42
N ILE A 49 -11.03 32.17 -18.17
CA ILE A 49 -11.52 31.14 -17.26
C ILE A 49 -12.79 30.50 -17.84
N SER A 50 -13.76 31.31 -18.29
CA SER A 50 -15.00 30.80 -18.88
C SER A 50 -14.72 29.95 -20.13
N GLU A 51 -13.84 30.40 -21.02
CA GLU A 51 -13.41 29.64 -22.20
C GLU A 51 -12.77 28.31 -21.81
N LYS A 52 -11.89 28.30 -20.80
CA LYS A 52 -11.30 27.05 -20.31
C LYS A 52 -12.37 26.08 -19.80
N LEU A 53 -13.36 26.56 -19.03
CA LEU A 53 -14.39 25.71 -18.45
C LEU A 53 -15.33 25.12 -19.52
N THR A 54 -15.65 25.89 -20.57
CA THR A 54 -16.51 25.41 -21.68
C THR A 54 -15.79 24.47 -22.64
N THR A 55 -14.45 24.55 -22.75
CA THR A 55 -13.64 23.72 -23.66
C THR A 55 -13.12 22.41 -23.04
N LEU A 56 -13.52 22.09 -21.81
CA LEU A 56 -13.14 20.82 -21.17
C LEU A 56 -13.69 19.61 -21.95
N PRO A 57 -12.91 18.52 -22.09
CA PRO A 57 -13.17 17.44 -23.05
C PRO A 57 -14.34 16.51 -22.68
N PHE A 58 -15.05 16.79 -21.60
CA PHE A 58 -16.13 15.97 -21.08
C PHE A 58 -17.50 16.63 -21.29
N GLU A 59 -18.48 15.85 -21.75
CA GLU A 59 -19.81 16.34 -22.12
C GLU A 59 -20.75 16.39 -20.91
N LYS A 60 -20.75 15.34 -20.09
CA LYS A 60 -21.53 15.28 -18.84
C LYS A 60 -20.63 15.15 -17.63
N VAL A 61 -20.91 15.97 -16.62
CA VAL A 61 -20.23 15.89 -15.33
C VAL A 61 -21.27 15.98 -14.22
N GLN A 62 -21.03 15.21 -13.17
CA GLN A 62 -21.78 15.31 -11.92
C GLN A 62 -20.80 15.35 -10.75
N HIS A 63 -20.85 16.45 -10.00
CA HIS A 63 -20.11 16.58 -8.75
C HIS A 63 -20.92 16.01 -7.58
N LYS A 64 -20.26 15.19 -6.76
CA LYS A 64 -20.80 14.70 -5.49
C LYS A 64 -19.87 15.14 -4.35
N ILE A 65 -20.30 16.16 -3.63
CA ILE A 65 -19.54 16.75 -2.53
C ILE A 65 -19.53 15.78 -1.34
N THR A 66 -18.34 15.55 -0.77
CA THR A 66 -18.15 14.68 0.40
C THR A 66 -17.83 15.50 1.65
N THR A 67 -16.87 16.42 1.55
CA THR A 67 -16.55 17.36 2.63
C THR A 67 -16.49 18.79 2.10
N LEU A 68 -16.81 19.73 2.99
CA LEU A 68 -16.75 21.16 2.75
C LEU A 68 -16.29 21.82 4.04
N ASP A 69 -15.18 22.55 3.96
CA ASP A 69 -14.59 23.28 5.06
C ASP A 69 -14.43 24.74 4.66
N ALA A 70 -14.81 25.66 5.55
CA ALA A 70 -14.74 27.09 5.28
C ALA A 70 -14.08 27.85 6.42
N GLN A 71 -13.16 28.75 6.09
CA GLN A 71 -12.43 29.56 7.06
C GLN A 71 -12.16 30.97 6.53
N PRO A 72 -12.01 31.99 7.40
CA PRO A 72 -11.51 33.29 6.97
C PRO A 72 -10.10 33.17 6.37
N SER A 73 -9.84 33.83 5.24
CA SER A 73 -8.53 33.77 4.56
C SER A 73 -7.61 34.95 4.85
N SER A 74 -8.14 36.06 5.39
CA SER A 74 -7.34 37.21 5.78
C SER A 74 -7.87 37.86 7.07
N PRO A 75 -6.99 38.34 7.96
CA PRO A 75 -7.38 39.10 9.15
C PRO A 75 -7.73 40.57 8.82
N THR A 76 -7.33 41.06 7.64
CA THR A 76 -7.47 42.48 7.25
C THR A 76 -8.46 42.71 6.11
N VAL A 77 -8.69 41.70 5.28
CA VAL A 77 -9.65 41.73 4.18
C VAL A 77 -10.72 40.72 4.49
N ALA A 78 -11.99 41.11 4.40
CA ALA A 78 -13.09 40.16 4.50
C ALA A 78 -13.00 39.20 3.32
N SER A 79 -12.50 37.98 3.52
CA SER A 79 -12.41 36.96 2.48
C SER A 79 -12.50 35.57 3.12
N LEU A 80 -13.03 34.62 2.36
CA LEU A 80 -13.25 33.25 2.81
C LEU A 80 -12.42 32.29 1.95
N LEU A 81 -11.83 31.29 2.59
CA LEU A 81 -11.29 30.11 1.93
C LEU A 81 -12.29 28.99 2.08
N VAL A 82 -12.70 28.38 0.97
CA VAL A 82 -13.58 27.22 0.94
C VAL A 82 -12.81 26.07 0.32
N SER A 83 -12.61 25.00 1.07
CA SER A 83 -12.02 23.76 0.60
C SER A 83 -13.11 22.71 0.41
N VAL A 84 -13.12 22.09 -0.76
CA VAL A 84 -14.11 21.10 -1.16
C VAL A 84 -13.40 19.83 -1.56
N THR A 85 -13.89 18.69 -1.07
CA THR A 85 -13.48 17.38 -1.57
C THR A 85 -14.71 16.58 -1.98
N GLY A 86 -14.57 15.79 -3.03
CA GLY A 86 -15.69 15.02 -3.52
C GLY A 86 -15.32 14.02 -4.61
N LEU A 87 -16.38 13.48 -5.19
CA LEU A 87 -16.35 12.54 -6.30
C LEU A 87 -16.88 13.22 -7.56
N LEU A 88 -16.19 13.02 -8.67
CA LEU A 88 -16.51 13.52 -9.98
C LEU A 88 -16.92 12.35 -10.87
N VAL A 89 -18.18 12.32 -11.29
CA VAL A 89 -18.65 11.35 -12.28
C VAL A 89 -18.62 12.03 -13.64
N VAL A 90 -17.88 11.45 -14.58
CA VAL A 90 -17.71 11.99 -15.94
C VAL A 90 -18.38 11.02 -16.92
N ASP A 91 -19.19 11.54 -17.85
CA ASP A 91 -19.82 10.80 -18.96
C ASP A 91 -20.51 9.49 -18.53
N ASP A 92 -21.26 9.55 -17.43
CA ASP A 92 -21.98 8.41 -16.84
C ASP A 92 -21.06 7.22 -16.46
N SER A 93 -19.75 7.48 -16.32
CA SER A 93 -18.76 6.48 -15.96
C SER A 93 -19.00 5.92 -14.56
N THR A 94 -18.63 4.65 -14.41
CA THR A 94 -18.96 3.91 -13.20
C THR A 94 -17.87 3.95 -12.13
N ASN A 95 -16.75 4.63 -12.44
CA ASN A 95 -15.63 4.84 -11.56
C ASN A 95 -15.51 6.35 -11.28
N PRO A 96 -16.09 6.86 -10.18
CA PRO A 96 -15.98 8.27 -9.84
C PRO A 96 -14.52 8.64 -9.55
N LEU A 97 -14.06 9.76 -10.11
CA LEU A 97 -12.74 10.32 -9.85
C LEU A 97 -12.78 11.13 -8.56
N GLN A 98 -11.70 11.11 -7.77
CA GLN A 98 -11.60 12.02 -6.63
C GLN A 98 -11.15 13.40 -7.09
N PHE A 99 -11.78 14.44 -6.56
CA PHE A 99 -11.35 15.81 -6.80
C PHE A 99 -11.26 16.58 -5.49
N SER A 100 -10.33 17.54 -5.46
CA SER A 100 -10.26 18.57 -4.44
C SER A 100 -10.17 19.94 -5.10
N GLN A 101 -10.93 20.90 -4.60
CA GLN A 101 -10.94 22.25 -5.11
C GLN A 101 -10.95 23.25 -3.97
N VAL A 102 -10.17 24.32 -4.14
CA VAL A 102 -10.11 25.42 -3.17
C VAL A 102 -10.57 26.69 -3.86
N PHE A 103 -11.45 27.44 -3.19
CA PHE A 103 -11.94 28.73 -3.63
C PHE A 103 -11.57 29.80 -2.61
N GLN A 104 -11.02 30.92 -3.08
CA GLN A 104 -10.99 32.14 -2.30
C GLN A 104 -12.15 33.05 -2.72
N LEU A 105 -13.11 33.25 -1.82
CA LEU A 105 -14.27 34.12 -2.02
C LEU A 105 -14.01 35.50 -1.45
N ILE A 106 -14.24 36.54 -2.26
CA ILE A 106 -14.13 37.94 -1.85
C ILE A 106 -15.52 38.58 -2.00
N PRO A 107 -16.02 39.28 -0.96
CA PRO A 107 -17.30 39.95 -1.01
C PRO A 107 -17.23 41.15 -1.97
N ASP A 108 -18.27 41.31 -2.78
CA ASP A 108 -18.47 42.40 -3.71
C ASP A 108 -19.94 42.80 -3.73
N SER A 109 -20.24 43.97 -3.16
CA SER A 109 -21.55 44.64 -3.23
C SER A 109 -22.76 43.75 -2.88
N GLY A 110 -22.64 42.91 -1.85
CA GLY A 110 -23.70 42.00 -1.39
C GLY A 110 -23.66 40.59 -2.01
N SER A 111 -22.69 40.32 -2.87
CA SER A 111 -22.40 39.00 -3.47
C SER A 111 -20.96 38.57 -3.17
N TYR A 112 -20.53 37.39 -3.63
CA TYR A 112 -19.15 36.93 -3.55
C TYR A 112 -18.65 36.59 -4.95
N TYR A 113 -17.41 36.99 -5.26
CA TYR A 113 -16.70 36.54 -6.46
C TYR A 113 -15.52 35.65 -6.06
N VAL A 114 -15.07 34.83 -7.00
CA VAL A 114 -13.94 33.92 -6.81
C VAL A 114 -12.66 34.60 -7.28
N ALA A 115 -11.73 34.87 -6.37
CA ALA A 115 -10.45 35.48 -6.69
C ALA A 115 -9.44 34.45 -7.22
N PHE A 116 -9.30 33.33 -6.51
CA PHE A 116 -8.35 32.27 -6.86
C PHE A 116 -9.00 30.90 -6.70
N PRO A 117 -9.55 30.31 -7.77
CA PRO A 117 -9.87 28.89 -7.78
C PRO A 117 -8.61 28.07 -8.11
N ALA A 118 -8.33 27.07 -7.27
CA ALA A 118 -7.31 26.06 -7.56
C ALA A 118 -7.99 24.69 -7.59
N THR A 119 -7.93 24.04 -8.75
CA THR A 119 -8.47 22.69 -8.92
C THR A 119 -7.33 21.69 -8.91
N MET A 120 -7.37 20.74 -7.98
CA MET A 120 -6.53 19.56 -7.96
C MET A 120 -7.40 18.33 -8.23
N THR A 121 -7.43 17.89 -9.47
CA THR A 121 -7.93 16.56 -9.81
C THR A 121 -6.82 15.56 -9.54
N SER A 122 -7.08 14.50 -8.77
CA SER A 122 -6.14 13.37 -8.74
C SER A 122 -6.25 12.68 -10.09
N SER A 123 -5.25 12.87 -10.96
CA SER A 123 -5.20 12.18 -12.25
C SER A 123 -5.09 10.67 -12.04
N ALA A 124 -6.22 9.96 -12.07
CA ALA A 124 -6.24 8.62 -12.64
C ALA A 124 -6.36 8.82 -14.16
N SER A 125 -5.28 8.50 -14.85
CA SER A 125 -5.06 8.66 -16.29
C SER A 125 -6.27 8.32 -17.17
N THR A 126 -6.54 9.22 -18.11
CA THR A 126 -7.43 9.05 -19.27
C THR A 126 -6.97 7.86 -20.12
N THR A 127 -7.75 6.78 -20.15
CA THR A 127 -7.92 5.93 -21.35
C THR A 127 -9.27 5.22 -21.25
N ALA A 128 -10.20 5.66 -22.09
CA ALA A 128 -11.48 5.01 -22.32
C ALA A 128 -11.26 3.69 -23.06
N HIS A 129 -11.73 2.58 -22.48
CA HIS A 129 -12.46 1.58 -23.27
C HIS A 129 -13.43 0.81 -22.37
N ASP A 130 -14.69 1.05 -22.68
CA ASP A 130 -15.91 0.41 -22.21
C ASP A 130 -15.90 -1.12 -22.43
N GLN A 131 -16.36 -1.88 -21.43
CA GLN A 131 -17.51 -2.79 -21.53
C GLN A 131 -17.76 -3.54 -20.20
N ARG A 132 -18.89 -3.22 -19.54
CA ARG A 132 -19.49 -4.01 -18.46
C ARG A 132 -20.52 -5.01 -19.02
N GLY A 133 -20.61 -6.17 -18.39
CA GLY A 133 -21.80 -7.03 -18.37
C GLY A 133 -22.44 -7.08 -16.96
N PRO A 134 -23.74 -7.40 -16.82
CA PRO A 134 -24.61 -6.78 -15.80
C PRO A 134 -24.93 -7.69 -14.60
N THR A 135 -25.08 -7.09 -13.41
CA THR A 135 -25.71 -7.74 -12.24
C THR A 135 -27.17 -7.30 -12.11
N ARG A 136 -28.09 -8.27 -12.24
CA ARG A 136 -29.51 -8.16 -11.90
C ARG A 136 -29.70 -8.16 -10.38
N GLY A 137 -30.52 -7.24 -9.88
CA GLY A 137 -30.92 -7.17 -8.48
C GLY A 137 -32.05 -8.11 -8.09
N ARG A 138 -32.31 -8.20 -6.79
CA ARG A 138 -33.64 -8.49 -6.26
C ARG A 138 -33.83 -7.90 -4.85
N SER A 139 -34.93 -7.16 -4.75
CA SER A 139 -35.59 -6.57 -3.57
C SER A 139 -36.05 -7.63 -2.56
N THR A 140 -36.16 -7.26 -1.27
CA THR A 140 -37.38 -7.50 -0.47
C THR A 140 -37.48 -6.57 0.75
N LYS A 141 -38.75 -6.24 1.05
CA LYS A 141 -39.28 -5.30 2.04
C LYS A 141 -39.16 -5.75 3.51
N ALA A 142 -39.30 -4.75 4.40
CA ALA A 142 -39.46 -4.85 5.85
C ALA A 142 -40.75 -5.54 6.30
N HIS A 143 -40.69 -6.19 7.48
CA HIS A 143 -41.83 -6.39 8.38
C HIS A 143 -41.35 -6.48 9.84
N ASP A 144 -41.97 -5.67 10.69
CA ASP A 144 -41.87 -5.67 12.16
C ASP A 144 -42.30 -7.00 12.80
N ARG A 145 -41.62 -7.41 13.88
CA ARG A 145 -42.22 -8.09 15.04
C ARG A 145 -41.31 -8.04 16.28
N ALA A 146 -41.93 -7.73 17.42
CA ALA A 146 -41.37 -7.57 18.76
C ALA A 146 -40.87 -8.89 19.41
N PRO A 147 -40.10 -8.83 20.53
CA PRO A 147 -39.28 -9.95 21.02
C PRO A 147 -40.00 -10.81 22.07
N PRO A 148 -39.50 -12.04 22.35
CA PRO A 148 -39.62 -12.55 23.71
C PRO A 148 -38.37 -13.29 24.25
N SER A 149 -38.02 -12.85 25.47
CA SER A 149 -37.65 -13.61 26.68
C SER A 149 -36.51 -14.64 26.68
N ALA A 150 -35.62 -14.39 27.64
CA ALA A 150 -34.55 -15.25 28.14
C ALA A 150 -34.99 -16.69 28.48
N ARG A 151 -34.14 -17.67 28.12
CA ARG A 151 -34.04 -18.96 28.82
C ARG A 151 -32.66 -19.61 28.63
N ASN A 152 -32.00 -19.81 29.77
CA ASN A 152 -31.04 -20.86 30.14
C ASN A 152 -29.66 -20.90 29.44
N VAL A 153 -28.71 -20.16 30.04
CA VAL A 153 -27.27 -20.46 29.96
C VAL A 153 -27.01 -21.76 30.72
N ARG A 154 -26.57 -22.81 30.02
CA ARG A 154 -25.91 -23.96 30.65
C ARG A 154 -24.42 -23.64 30.75
N LEU A 155 -23.92 -23.52 31.98
CA LEU A 155 -22.50 -23.59 32.29
C LEU A 155 -22.02 -25.00 31.92
N LEU A 156 -21.12 -25.09 30.93
CA LEU A 156 -20.37 -26.32 30.69
C LEU A 156 -19.18 -26.34 31.64
N ASP A 157 -19.18 -27.40 32.43
CA ASP A 157 -18.18 -27.85 33.40
C ASP A 157 -16.76 -27.83 32.81
N ASN A 158 -15.84 -27.22 33.56
CA ASN A 158 -14.48 -26.91 33.15
C ASN A 158 -13.50 -27.88 33.82
N SER A 159 -13.63 -29.17 33.51
CA SER A 159 -12.87 -30.25 34.17
C SER A 159 -12.25 -31.26 33.18
N ALA A 160 -11.63 -30.76 32.11
CA ALA A 160 -10.66 -31.53 31.33
C ALA A 160 -9.29 -30.83 31.37
N PRO A 161 -8.19 -31.54 31.69
CA PRO A 161 -6.89 -30.93 31.91
C PRO A 161 -6.31 -30.33 30.62
N PHE A 162 -5.68 -29.16 30.77
CA PHE A 162 -5.12 -28.28 29.75
C PHE A 162 -3.99 -28.90 28.88
N ASP A 163 -3.60 -30.15 29.13
CA ASP A 163 -2.42 -30.79 28.52
C ASP A 163 -2.71 -31.49 27.18
N ALA A 164 -3.97 -31.72 26.80
CA ALA A 164 -4.31 -32.53 25.61
C ALA A 164 -4.40 -31.74 24.29
N VAL A 165 -4.23 -30.42 24.30
CA VAL A 165 -4.28 -29.57 23.08
C VAL A 165 -2.88 -29.34 22.48
N MET A 166 -1.81 -29.79 23.14
CA MET A 166 -0.41 -29.57 22.73
C MET A 166 0.20 -30.67 21.85
N THR A 167 -0.56 -31.67 21.41
CA THR A 167 -0.05 -32.74 20.54
C THR A 167 -0.96 -32.99 19.36
N ALA A 168 -0.89 -32.08 18.37
CA ALA A 168 -1.03 -32.38 16.93
C ALA A 168 -1.17 -31.08 16.11
N GLN A 169 -0.23 -30.13 16.23
CA GLN A 169 0.09 -29.31 15.06
C GLN A 169 0.95 -30.19 14.16
N LYS A 170 0.26 -30.90 13.27
CA LYS A 170 0.84 -31.63 12.16
C LYS A 170 1.70 -30.61 11.40
N GLN A 171 3.02 -30.82 11.36
CA GLN A 171 3.93 -30.10 10.47
C GLN A 171 3.35 -30.22 9.06
N ASP A 172 2.68 -29.16 8.62
CA ASP A 172 2.32 -28.99 7.22
C ASP A 172 3.62 -29.03 6.45
N THR A 173 3.70 -29.80 5.38
CA THR A 173 4.88 -29.96 4.54
C THR A 173 5.46 -28.60 4.15
N GLU A 174 6.46 -28.17 4.94
CA GLU A 174 6.84 -26.78 5.20
C GLU A 174 7.42 -26.12 3.94
N THR A 175 6.85 -25.00 3.50
CA THR A 175 7.44 -24.19 2.43
C THR A 175 8.83 -23.70 2.88
N ARG A 176 9.91 -24.21 2.26
CA ARG A 176 11.30 -23.80 2.57
C ARG A 176 11.71 -22.46 1.94
N ALA A 177 10.77 -21.74 1.34
CA ALA A 177 11.06 -20.57 0.54
C ALA A 177 11.36 -19.34 1.41
N VAL A 178 12.25 -18.48 0.95
CA VAL A 178 12.69 -17.28 1.68
C VAL A 178 12.34 -16.04 0.88
N ALA A 179 11.65 -15.09 1.52
CA ALA A 179 11.37 -13.79 0.93
C ALA A 179 12.59 -12.89 1.06
N VAL A 180 13.10 -12.39 -0.07
CA VAL A 180 14.20 -11.42 -0.08
C VAL A 180 13.67 -10.05 -0.48
N PHE A 181 13.80 -9.10 0.43
CA PHE A 181 13.54 -7.70 0.20
C PHE A 181 14.83 -7.00 -0.20
N CYS A 182 14.89 -6.43 -1.40
CA CYS A 182 16.08 -5.78 -1.93
C CYS A 182 15.77 -4.62 -2.88
N GLY A 183 16.77 -3.76 -3.13
CA GLY A 183 16.64 -2.62 -4.04
C GLY A 183 16.62 -3.00 -5.53
N SER A 184 15.95 -2.19 -6.35
CA SER A 184 15.98 -2.29 -7.83
C SER A 184 17.22 -1.67 -8.47
N SER A 185 18.01 -0.93 -7.69
CA SER A 185 19.25 -0.28 -8.12
C SER A 185 20.43 -1.11 -7.64
N THR A 186 21.55 -1.12 -8.37
CA THR A 186 22.77 -1.85 -8.01
C THR A 186 23.51 -1.27 -6.79
N GLY A 187 23.17 -0.03 -6.41
CA GLY A 187 24.00 0.76 -5.49
C GLY A 187 25.27 1.29 -6.16
N THR A 188 26.05 2.06 -5.42
CA THR A 188 27.30 2.68 -5.89
C THR A 188 28.53 1.80 -5.68
N HIS A 189 28.46 0.84 -4.75
CA HIS A 189 29.59 -0.03 -4.40
C HIS A 189 29.34 -1.47 -4.83
N PRO A 190 30.37 -2.17 -5.36
CA PRO A 190 30.26 -3.55 -5.84
C PRO A 190 29.95 -4.56 -4.73
N ALA A 191 30.32 -4.25 -3.48
CA ALA A 191 30.00 -5.06 -2.30
C ALA A 191 28.51 -5.42 -2.18
N PHE A 192 27.60 -4.51 -2.56
CA PHE A 192 26.16 -4.79 -2.52
C PHE A 192 25.75 -5.87 -3.53
N LEU A 193 26.30 -5.79 -4.74
CA LEU A 193 26.04 -6.77 -5.79
C LEU A 193 26.63 -8.14 -5.45
N LYS A 194 27.85 -8.16 -4.86
CA LYS A 194 28.51 -9.38 -4.41
C LYS A 194 27.76 -10.06 -3.27
N ALA A 195 27.27 -9.28 -2.30
CA ALA A 195 26.41 -9.80 -1.23
C ALA A 195 25.12 -10.44 -1.79
N ALA A 196 24.51 -9.80 -2.79
CA ALA A 196 23.33 -10.32 -3.47
C ALA A 196 23.58 -11.65 -4.20
N GLN A 197 24.71 -11.74 -4.92
CA GLN A 197 25.13 -12.95 -5.63
C GLN A 197 25.45 -14.09 -4.65
N SER A 198 26.21 -13.80 -3.59
CA SER A 198 26.53 -14.75 -2.53
C SER A 198 25.26 -15.27 -1.85
N LEU A 199 24.29 -14.40 -1.55
CA LEU A 199 22.98 -14.80 -1.01
C LEU A 199 22.22 -15.74 -1.96
N GLY A 200 22.11 -15.39 -3.24
CA GLY A 200 21.39 -16.21 -4.21
C GLY A 200 22.01 -17.60 -4.37
N LYS A 201 23.35 -17.68 -4.43
CA LYS A 201 24.07 -18.95 -4.45
C LYS A 201 23.77 -19.81 -3.22
N ALA A 202 23.88 -19.24 -2.02
CA ALA A 202 23.65 -19.99 -0.78
C ALA A 202 22.21 -20.48 -0.64
N LEU A 203 21.21 -19.70 -1.09
CA LEU A 203 19.81 -20.13 -1.08
C LEU A 203 19.57 -21.34 -2.02
N ALA A 204 20.16 -21.31 -3.21
CA ALA A 204 20.08 -22.43 -4.15
C ALA A 204 20.77 -23.70 -3.61
N GLU A 205 21.98 -23.57 -3.05
CA GLU A 205 22.72 -24.68 -2.43
C GLU A 205 21.96 -25.27 -1.23
N ALA A 206 21.31 -24.42 -0.43
CA ALA A 206 20.47 -24.83 0.69
C ALA A 206 19.13 -25.44 0.26
N LYS A 207 18.80 -25.47 -1.05
CA LYS A 207 17.50 -25.88 -1.60
C LYS A 207 16.33 -25.09 -1.02
N ARG A 208 16.51 -23.79 -0.85
CA ARG A 208 15.51 -22.84 -0.37
C ARG A 208 15.04 -21.98 -1.55
N PRO A 209 13.78 -22.12 -2.02
CA PRO A 209 13.27 -21.29 -3.11
C PRO A 209 13.29 -19.80 -2.74
N LEU A 210 13.53 -18.93 -3.72
CA LEU A 210 13.55 -17.48 -3.55
C LEU A 210 12.17 -16.90 -3.85
N VAL A 211 11.60 -16.12 -2.93
CA VAL A 211 10.44 -15.26 -3.18
C VAL A 211 10.90 -13.80 -3.21
N TYR A 212 10.58 -13.04 -4.25
CA TYR A 212 11.06 -11.66 -4.37
C TYR A 212 10.11 -10.77 -5.18
N GLY A 213 10.50 -9.51 -5.38
CA GLY A 213 9.67 -8.48 -6.02
C GLY A 213 9.52 -8.55 -7.54
N GLY A 214 10.08 -9.56 -8.22
CA GLY A 214 9.88 -9.77 -9.66
C GLY A 214 10.64 -8.83 -10.61
N GLY A 215 11.63 -8.07 -10.11
CA GLY A 215 12.43 -7.15 -10.93
C GLY A 215 13.69 -7.80 -11.51
N SER A 216 13.99 -7.58 -12.78
CA SER A 216 15.18 -8.13 -13.47
C SER A 216 16.44 -7.27 -13.35
N ALA A 217 16.35 -6.07 -12.75
CA ALA A 217 17.45 -5.11 -12.66
C ALA A 217 17.96 -4.92 -11.22
N GLY A 218 19.20 -4.44 -11.09
CA GLY A 218 19.82 -4.09 -9.80
C GLY A 218 20.08 -5.29 -8.90
N ILE A 219 19.96 -5.09 -7.58
CA ILE A 219 20.14 -6.16 -6.58
C ILE A 219 19.11 -7.27 -6.78
N MET A 220 17.85 -6.96 -7.10
CA MET A 220 16.83 -7.96 -7.42
C MET A 220 17.23 -8.89 -8.57
N GLY A 221 17.75 -8.33 -9.65
CA GLY A 221 18.28 -9.10 -10.78
C GLY A 221 19.48 -9.96 -10.39
N ALA A 222 20.37 -9.44 -9.54
CA ALA A 222 21.56 -10.16 -9.09
C ALA A 222 21.25 -11.36 -8.20
N VAL A 223 20.32 -11.22 -7.23
CA VAL A 223 19.92 -12.35 -6.37
C VAL A 223 19.19 -13.41 -7.20
N SER A 224 18.20 -13.00 -8.00
CA SER A 224 17.40 -13.93 -8.81
C SER A 224 18.24 -14.64 -9.88
N GLY A 225 19.16 -13.94 -10.54
CA GLY A 225 20.12 -14.53 -11.47
C GLY A 225 21.00 -15.58 -10.80
N ALA A 226 21.59 -15.24 -9.65
CA ALA A 226 22.47 -16.17 -8.91
C ALA A 226 21.73 -17.44 -8.44
N VAL A 227 20.47 -17.34 -8.01
CA VAL A 227 19.66 -18.52 -7.65
C VAL A 227 19.44 -19.42 -8.87
N LEU A 228 19.05 -18.84 -10.01
CA LEU A 228 18.77 -19.60 -11.23
C LEU A 228 20.02 -20.26 -11.82
N GLU A 229 21.17 -19.57 -11.80
CA GLU A 229 22.46 -20.12 -12.24
C GLU A 229 22.87 -21.37 -11.44
N HIS A 230 22.50 -21.43 -10.17
CA HIS A 230 22.78 -22.56 -9.27
C HIS A 230 21.62 -23.57 -9.20
N GLY A 231 20.64 -23.47 -10.11
CA GLY A 231 19.55 -24.45 -10.24
C GLY A 231 18.46 -24.36 -9.18
N GLY A 232 18.35 -23.25 -8.47
CA GLY A 232 17.27 -22.98 -7.52
C GLY A 232 16.01 -22.44 -8.18
N ASP A 233 14.90 -22.48 -7.44
CA ASP A 233 13.60 -21.96 -7.88
C ASP A 233 13.41 -20.50 -7.44
N VAL A 234 12.85 -19.67 -8.33
CA VAL A 234 12.56 -18.25 -8.08
C VAL A 234 11.10 -17.92 -8.37
N THR A 235 10.41 -17.33 -7.40
CA THR A 235 9.04 -16.81 -7.52
C THR A 235 9.05 -15.28 -7.39
N GLY A 236 8.72 -14.58 -8.47
CA GLY A 236 8.54 -13.13 -8.49
C GLY A 236 7.07 -12.73 -8.31
N VAL A 237 6.76 -11.86 -7.33
CA VAL A 237 5.41 -11.34 -7.11
C VAL A 237 5.34 -9.88 -7.53
N THR A 238 4.60 -9.60 -8.60
CA THR A 238 4.53 -8.28 -9.25
C THR A 238 3.07 -7.76 -9.26
N PRO A 239 2.80 -6.50 -8.92
CA PRO A 239 1.45 -5.97 -9.00
C PRO A 239 1.08 -5.66 -10.46
N TYR A 240 -0.18 -5.84 -10.82
CA TYR A 240 -0.71 -5.63 -12.17
C TYR A 240 -0.40 -4.23 -12.70
N ALA A 241 -0.47 -3.20 -11.84
CA ALA A 241 -0.12 -1.82 -12.20
C ALA A 241 1.31 -1.67 -12.77
N MET A 242 2.27 -2.51 -12.35
CA MET A 242 3.65 -2.49 -12.88
C MET A 242 3.78 -3.23 -14.20
N VAL A 243 2.95 -4.25 -14.44
CA VAL A 243 2.88 -4.95 -15.73
C VAL A 243 2.22 -4.03 -16.78
N ALA A 244 1.09 -3.43 -16.42
CA ALA A 244 0.33 -2.52 -17.28
C ALA A 244 1.06 -1.21 -17.63
N ALA A 245 1.96 -0.72 -16.76
CA ALA A 245 2.73 0.52 -16.98
C ALA A 245 3.97 0.37 -17.89
N GLY A 246 4.15 -0.77 -18.58
CA GLY A 246 5.20 -0.95 -19.61
C GLY A 246 6.40 -1.81 -19.21
N GLY A 247 6.24 -2.73 -18.25
CA GLY A 247 7.31 -3.64 -17.83
C GLY A 247 7.43 -4.95 -18.63
N GLU A 248 6.34 -5.43 -19.24
CA GLU A 248 6.29 -6.62 -20.11
C GLU A 248 4.83 -6.71 -20.61
N VAL A 249 4.64 -6.99 -21.91
CA VAL A 249 3.32 -7.01 -22.56
C VAL A 249 2.44 -8.09 -21.92
N ASP A 250 1.30 -7.69 -21.33
CA ASP A 250 0.35 -8.62 -20.72
C ASP A 250 -0.55 -9.27 -21.77
N GLN A 251 -0.63 -10.60 -21.77
CA GLN A 251 -1.62 -11.39 -22.54
C GLN A 251 -2.88 -11.71 -21.69
N SER A 252 -2.97 -11.24 -20.45
CA SER A 252 -3.98 -11.66 -19.46
C SER A 252 -5.08 -10.61 -19.27
N LYS A 253 -5.94 -10.39 -20.27
CA LYS A 253 -7.14 -9.57 -20.06
C LYS A 253 -8.14 -10.30 -19.14
N GLY A 254 -8.36 -9.76 -17.93
CA GLY A 254 -9.59 -10.02 -17.15
C GLY A 254 -9.50 -10.86 -15.86
N ILE A 255 -8.33 -11.23 -15.36
CA ILE A 255 -8.21 -12.10 -14.17
C ILE A 255 -8.06 -11.25 -12.89
N HIS A 256 -9.07 -11.30 -12.01
CA HIS A 256 -9.14 -10.54 -10.74
C HIS A 256 -8.52 -11.27 -9.52
N LYS A 257 -7.80 -12.38 -9.71
CA LYS A 257 -7.16 -13.15 -8.64
C LYS A 257 -5.65 -13.22 -8.86
N PRO A 258 -4.84 -13.46 -7.79
CA PRO A 258 -3.45 -13.84 -7.95
C PRO A 258 -3.36 -15.00 -8.93
N HIS A 259 -2.66 -14.78 -10.04
CA HIS A 259 -2.50 -15.81 -11.07
C HIS A 259 -1.04 -15.89 -11.50
N ILE A 260 -0.65 -17.08 -11.90
CA ILE A 260 0.70 -17.36 -12.37
C ILE A 260 0.73 -17.00 -13.86
N GLN A 261 1.48 -15.97 -14.22
CA GLN A 261 1.63 -15.53 -15.62
C GLN A 261 2.66 -16.36 -16.37
N LEU A 262 3.75 -16.76 -15.69
CA LEU A 262 4.83 -17.55 -16.28
C LEU A 262 5.24 -18.63 -15.29
N LYS A 263 5.33 -19.86 -15.77
CA LYS A 263 5.86 -21.01 -15.05
C LYS A 263 6.87 -21.72 -15.95
N GLU A 264 8.07 -21.17 -15.99
CA GLU A 264 9.22 -21.79 -16.64
C GLU A 264 9.98 -22.65 -15.63
N LYS A 265 10.86 -23.54 -16.10
CA LYS A 265 11.65 -24.40 -15.21
C LYS A 265 12.52 -23.52 -14.30
N GLY A 266 12.23 -23.51 -13.00
CA GLY A 266 12.94 -22.69 -12.01
C GLY A 266 12.43 -21.25 -11.87
N ARG A 267 11.44 -20.81 -12.64
CA ARG A 267 10.94 -19.41 -12.58
C ARG A 267 9.42 -19.33 -12.61
N GLU A 268 8.86 -18.77 -11.55
CA GLU A 268 7.43 -18.48 -11.41
C GLU A 268 7.21 -16.96 -11.32
N LYS A 269 6.24 -16.44 -12.07
CA LYS A 269 5.80 -15.03 -11.98
C LYS A 269 4.35 -14.99 -11.54
N VAL A 270 4.08 -14.43 -10.37
CA VAL A 270 2.74 -14.24 -9.79
C VAL A 270 2.34 -12.79 -9.94
N VAL A 271 1.18 -12.54 -10.54
CA VAL A 271 0.62 -11.19 -10.66
C VAL A 271 -0.58 -11.01 -9.76
N VAL A 272 -0.56 -9.93 -9.00
CA VAL A 272 -1.56 -9.56 -7.98
C VAL A 272 -2.17 -8.19 -8.29
N ASN A 273 -3.33 -7.87 -7.72
CA ASN A 273 -4.04 -6.65 -8.09
C ASN A 273 -3.50 -5.41 -7.38
N SER A 274 -2.92 -5.57 -6.19
CA SER A 274 -2.47 -4.45 -5.36
C SER A 274 -1.12 -4.69 -4.67
N MET A 275 -0.51 -3.61 -4.20
CA MET A 275 0.70 -3.66 -3.37
C MET A 275 0.47 -4.35 -2.02
N HIS A 276 -0.75 -4.34 -1.49
CA HIS A 276 -1.09 -5.03 -0.25
C HIS A 276 -1.15 -6.55 -0.46
N GLU A 277 -1.83 -6.98 -1.52
CA GLU A 277 -1.87 -8.40 -1.92
C GLU A 277 -0.47 -8.93 -2.22
N ARG A 278 0.38 -8.12 -2.86
CA ARG A 278 1.79 -8.48 -3.10
C ARG A 278 2.51 -8.87 -1.82
N LYS A 279 2.44 -8.02 -0.79
CA LYS A 279 3.11 -8.25 0.49
C LYS A 279 2.53 -9.48 1.20
N ALA A 280 1.21 -9.61 1.20
CA ALA A 280 0.54 -10.77 1.79
C ALA A 280 0.96 -12.07 1.11
N GLU A 281 0.98 -12.11 -0.23
CA GLU A 281 1.36 -13.30 -1.01
C GLU A 281 2.83 -13.68 -0.79
N MET A 282 3.74 -12.70 -0.76
CA MET A 282 5.14 -12.94 -0.45
C MET A 282 5.32 -13.51 0.97
N ALA A 283 4.56 -13.01 1.95
CA ALA A 283 4.61 -13.48 3.33
C ALA A 283 3.98 -14.87 3.51
N LYS A 284 2.90 -15.20 2.80
CA LYS A 284 2.28 -16.53 2.79
C LYS A 284 3.25 -17.59 2.27
N ARG A 285 3.92 -17.31 1.15
CA ARG A 285 4.80 -18.28 0.47
C ARG A 285 6.16 -18.48 1.13
N SER A 286 6.52 -17.70 2.13
CA SER A 286 7.88 -17.70 2.69
C SER A 286 7.91 -18.18 4.13
N CYS A 287 8.93 -18.95 4.52
CA CYS A 287 9.19 -19.32 5.92
C CYS A 287 10.10 -18.32 6.65
N GLY A 288 10.69 -17.36 5.94
CA GLY A 288 11.59 -16.36 6.51
C GLY A 288 11.77 -15.15 5.59
N PHE A 289 12.29 -14.07 6.15
CA PHE A 289 12.51 -12.80 5.47
C PHE A 289 13.97 -12.37 5.58
N ILE A 290 14.56 -11.97 4.46
CA ILE A 290 15.92 -11.40 4.39
C ILE A 290 15.86 -10.01 3.76
N GLY A 291 16.42 -9.01 4.43
CA GLY A 291 16.61 -7.65 3.93
C GLY A 291 18.03 -7.41 3.42
N LEU A 292 18.14 -7.03 2.14
CA LEU A 292 19.34 -6.48 1.51
C LEU A 292 19.20 -4.97 1.31
N PRO A 293 20.32 -4.22 1.20
CA PRO A 293 20.30 -2.76 0.98
C PRO A 293 19.41 -2.30 -0.19
N GLY A 294 18.68 -1.19 0.00
CA GLY A 294 17.84 -0.56 -1.02
C GLY A 294 17.10 0.70 -0.52
N GLY A 295 16.49 1.45 -1.45
CA GLY A 295 15.94 2.81 -1.20
C GLY A 295 14.44 2.90 -0.88
N TYR A 296 13.88 4.12 -0.95
CA TYR A 296 12.54 4.52 -0.43
C TYR A 296 11.33 4.46 -1.39
N ALA A 297 11.41 3.84 -2.57
CA ALA A 297 10.26 3.83 -3.47
C ALA A 297 9.18 2.80 -3.06
N PRO A 298 7.86 3.12 -3.06
CA PRO A 298 6.79 2.27 -2.51
C PRO A 298 6.68 0.85 -3.10
N SER A 299 7.15 0.65 -4.32
CA SER A 299 7.20 -0.64 -5.02
C SER A 299 8.57 -1.34 -4.95
N ARG A 300 9.53 -0.74 -4.23
CA ARG A 300 10.99 -0.92 -4.35
C ARG A 300 11.74 -0.79 -3.00
N LEU A 301 11.04 -0.98 -1.87
CA LEU A 301 11.49 -0.56 -0.53
C LEU A 301 11.80 -1.74 0.41
N PRO A 302 13.07 -2.16 0.58
CA PRO A 302 13.38 -3.20 1.56
C PRO A 302 13.23 -2.73 3.01
N SER A 303 13.48 -1.45 3.29
CA SER A 303 13.51 -0.91 4.66
C SER A 303 12.15 -0.92 5.35
N ILE A 304 11.10 -0.50 4.64
CA ILE A 304 9.73 -0.53 5.17
C ILE A 304 9.20 -1.95 5.25
N GLN A 305 9.57 -2.82 4.31
CA GLN A 305 9.11 -4.21 4.28
C GLN A 305 9.69 -4.98 5.46
N VAL A 306 10.96 -4.75 5.80
CA VAL A 306 11.60 -5.29 7.01
C VAL A 306 10.90 -4.80 8.28
N LEU A 307 10.61 -3.50 8.40
CA LEU A 307 9.89 -2.95 9.55
C LEU A 307 8.45 -3.47 9.64
N GLU A 308 7.78 -3.64 8.51
CA GLU A 308 6.40 -4.15 8.45
C GLU A 308 6.32 -5.60 8.91
N VAL A 309 7.21 -6.49 8.42
CA VAL A 309 7.25 -7.88 8.90
C VAL A 309 7.70 -7.97 10.36
N ALA A 310 8.58 -7.07 10.83
CA ALA A 310 8.94 -6.99 12.25
C ALA A 310 7.74 -6.58 13.12
N CYS A 311 6.95 -5.59 12.67
CA CYS A 311 5.69 -5.22 13.31
C CYS A 311 4.70 -6.39 13.33
N TRP A 312 4.61 -7.17 12.25
CA TRP A 312 3.77 -8.36 12.19
C TRP A 312 4.19 -9.42 13.20
N SER A 313 5.50 -9.64 13.38
CA SER A 313 5.99 -10.49 14.45
C SER A 313 5.67 -9.92 15.84
N GLN A 314 5.78 -8.60 16.03
CA GLN A 314 5.48 -7.95 17.29
C GLN A 314 4.00 -8.08 17.71
N VAL A 315 3.06 -8.04 16.76
CA VAL A 315 1.63 -8.25 17.04
C VAL A 315 1.22 -9.73 17.03
N GLY A 316 2.18 -10.65 16.83
CA GLY A 316 1.92 -12.09 16.86
C GLY A 316 1.21 -12.63 15.60
N ILE A 317 1.37 -11.99 14.44
CA ILE A 317 0.89 -12.51 13.14
C ILE A 317 1.73 -13.72 12.70
N HIS A 318 3.05 -13.69 12.90
CA HIS A 318 3.95 -14.80 12.55
C HIS A 318 5.20 -14.83 13.45
N SER A 319 5.84 -16.00 13.55
CA SER A 319 7.12 -16.21 14.25
C SER A 319 8.32 -16.39 13.30
N LYS A 320 8.11 -16.16 12.00
CA LYS A 320 9.12 -16.34 10.93
C LYS A 320 10.35 -15.44 11.16
N PRO A 321 11.58 -15.93 10.90
CA PRO A 321 12.80 -15.13 11.01
C PRO A 321 12.79 -13.88 10.13
N VAL A 322 13.26 -12.77 10.71
CA VAL A 322 13.53 -11.52 9.99
C VAL A 322 15.01 -11.18 10.13
N ILE A 323 15.74 -11.32 9.04
CA ILE A 323 17.19 -11.15 8.98
C ILE A 323 17.54 -9.97 8.09
N VAL A 324 18.53 -9.18 8.47
CA VAL A 324 18.97 -8.00 7.72
C VAL A 324 20.47 -8.07 7.51
N LEU A 325 20.91 -8.04 6.25
CA LEU A 325 22.32 -8.12 5.89
C LEU A 325 22.93 -6.71 5.87
N ASN A 326 23.77 -6.41 6.86
CA ASN A 326 24.36 -5.09 7.08
C ASN A 326 25.64 -4.85 6.27
N VAL A 327 25.49 -4.87 4.95
CA VAL A 327 26.61 -4.63 4.03
C VAL A 327 27.08 -3.18 4.18
N ARG A 328 28.37 -3.00 4.52
CA ARG A 328 29.05 -1.71 4.74
C ARG A 328 28.34 -0.76 5.72
N GLY A 329 27.60 -1.29 6.69
CA GLY A 329 26.87 -0.47 7.68
C GLY A 329 25.62 0.22 7.14
N PHE A 330 25.08 -0.19 5.98
CA PHE A 330 23.90 0.44 5.39
C PHE A 330 22.69 0.49 6.34
N TRP A 331 22.55 -0.50 7.21
CA TRP A 331 21.43 -0.62 8.14
C TRP A 331 21.73 -0.10 9.56
N ASP A 332 22.90 0.50 9.79
CA ASP A 332 23.25 1.09 11.10
C ASP A 332 22.24 2.15 11.56
N PRO A 333 21.75 3.06 10.68
CA PRO A 333 20.72 4.02 11.09
C PRO A 333 19.41 3.34 11.51
N LEU A 334 19.04 2.23 10.85
CA LEU A 334 17.84 1.46 11.22
C LEU A 334 18.02 0.76 12.57
N ARG A 335 19.21 0.19 12.80
CA ARG A 335 19.55 -0.43 14.09
C ARG A 335 19.49 0.59 15.22
N GLU A 336 20.02 1.79 15.01
CA GLU A 336 19.98 2.85 16.03
C GLU A 336 18.54 3.34 16.27
N LEU A 337 17.70 3.42 15.23
CA LEU A 337 16.28 3.74 15.40
C LEU A 337 15.57 2.71 16.31
N ILE A 338 15.82 1.41 16.10
CA ILE A 338 15.25 0.35 16.94
C ILE A 338 15.77 0.48 18.38
N ARG A 339 17.08 0.66 18.57
CA ARG A 339 17.68 0.85 19.90
C ARG A 339 17.14 2.08 20.62
N ASN A 340 16.93 3.18 19.90
CA ASN A 340 16.32 4.38 20.46
C ASN A 340 14.87 4.11 20.88
N GLY A 341 14.09 3.38 20.06
CA GLY A 341 12.75 2.94 20.43
C GLY A 341 12.73 2.07 21.69
N VAL A 342 13.73 1.21 21.88
CA VAL A 342 13.88 0.44 23.13
C VAL A 342 14.24 1.36 24.31
N ARG A 343 15.18 2.28 24.11
CA ARG A 343 15.66 3.22 25.13
C ARG A 343 14.56 4.14 25.65
N GLU A 344 13.74 4.67 24.74
CA GLU A 344 12.60 5.55 25.04
C GLU A 344 11.34 4.78 25.46
N GLY A 345 11.40 3.43 25.49
CA GLY A 345 10.31 2.59 25.98
C GLY A 345 9.16 2.33 24.98
N PHE A 346 9.31 2.73 23.72
CA PHE A 346 8.34 2.41 22.66
C PHE A 346 8.42 0.95 22.19
N ILE A 347 9.59 0.31 22.35
CA ILE A 347 9.82 -1.11 22.01
C ILE A 347 10.22 -1.86 23.27
N ILE A 348 9.51 -2.96 23.57
CA ILE A 348 9.88 -3.84 24.68
C ILE A 348 11.22 -4.51 24.33
N GLY A 349 12.20 -4.54 25.25
CA GLY A 349 13.54 -5.06 24.94
C GLY A 349 13.59 -6.50 24.38
N LYS A 350 12.59 -7.34 24.68
CA LYS A 350 12.45 -8.67 24.04
C LYS A 350 12.22 -8.58 22.53
N ASN A 351 11.54 -7.53 22.08
CA ASN A 351 11.18 -7.29 20.68
C ASN A 351 12.35 -6.73 19.87
N GLU A 352 13.43 -6.26 20.50
CA GLU A 352 14.67 -5.89 19.78
C GLU A 352 15.20 -7.08 18.97
N LYS A 353 15.05 -8.30 19.51
CA LYS A 353 15.48 -9.55 18.88
C LYS A 353 14.61 -10.00 17.70
N LEU A 354 13.49 -9.31 17.41
CA LEU A 354 12.64 -9.62 16.26
C LEU A 354 13.33 -9.34 14.92
N VAL A 355 14.35 -8.50 14.90
CA VAL A 355 15.15 -8.23 13.70
C VAL A 355 16.61 -8.59 14.00
N ARG A 356 17.13 -9.61 13.32
CA ARG A 356 18.53 -10.01 13.46
C ARG A 356 19.38 -9.37 12.38
N PHE A 357 20.28 -8.49 12.79
CA PHE A 357 21.28 -7.92 11.89
C PHE A 357 22.47 -8.89 11.77
N VAL A 358 22.85 -9.20 10.55
CA VAL A 358 24.07 -9.95 10.23
C VAL A 358 25.11 -8.96 9.77
N ASP A 359 26.18 -8.86 10.54
CA ASP A 359 27.31 -7.97 10.28
C ASP A 359 28.44 -8.73 9.58
N GLY A 360 29.11 -8.03 8.65
CA GLY A 360 30.32 -8.50 8.01
C GLY A 360 31.58 -8.16 8.83
N PRO A 361 32.79 -8.37 8.26
CA PRO A 361 34.04 -7.96 8.87
C PRO A 361 34.07 -6.47 9.23
N VAL A 362 34.90 -6.08 10.21
CA VAL A 362 35.01 -4.65 10.59
C VAL A 362 35.56 -3.82 9.43
N ASP A 363 36.43 -4.40 8.61
CA ASP A 363 36.92 -3.77 7.39
C ASP A 363 35.90 -3.89 6.24
N HIS A 364 35.37 -2.76 5.80
CA HIS A 364 34.41 -2.68 4.70
C HIS A 364 34.98 -3.12 3.34
N THR A 365 36.31 -3.18 3.18
CA THR A 365 36.95 -3.67 1.95
C THR A 365 36.85 -5.19 1.83
N GLU A 366 36.78 -5.90 2.95
CA GLU A 366 36.61 -7.36 2.98
C GLU A 366 35.16 -7.80 2.70
N HIS A 367 34.21 -6.86 2.73
CA HIS A 367 32.78 -7.15 2.51
C HIS A 367 32.49 -7.69 1.10
N GLU A 368 33.37 -7.44 0.14
CA GLU A 368 33.24 -7.98 -1.22
C GLU A 368 33.54 -9.48 -1.29
N ALA A 369 34.45 -9.97 -0.43
CA ALA A 369 34.87 -11.36 -0.37
C ALA A 369 34.13 -12.17 0.71
N PHE A 370 33.41 -11.49 1.60
CA PHE A 370 32.65 -12.12 2.67
C PHE A 370 31.45 -12.92 2.13
N ASP A 371 31.26 -14.12 2.66
CA ASP A 371 30.15 -15.01 2.27
C ASP A 371 28.86 -14.63 3.03
N TRP A 372 28.22 -13.57 2.54
CA TRP A 372 26.94 -13.07 3.06
C TRP A 372 25.83 -14.11 2.99
N GLY A 373 25.85 -14.97 1.97
CA GLY A 373 24.84 -16.00 1.77
C GLY A 373 24.91 -17.09 2.84
N LYS A 374 26.11 -17.60 3.12
CA LYS A 374 26.30 -18.55 4.22
C LYS A 374 25.89 -17.93 5.56
N ALA A 375 26.34 -16.71 5.84
CA ALA A 375 25.97 -16.01 7.07
C ALA A 375 24.45 -15.81 7.21
N ALA A 376 23.74 -15.56 6.10
CA ALA A 376 22.29 -15.43 6.08
C ALA A 376 21.58 -16.76 6.35
N VAL A 377 22.01 -17.86 5.70
CA VAL A 377 21.44 -19.19 5.90
C VAL A 377 21.70 -19.69 7.32
N ASP A 378 22.92 -19.50 7.84
CA ASP A 378 23.25 -19.84 9.22
C ASP A 378 22.38 -19.04 10.21
N ALA A 379 22.11 -17.76 9.94
CA ALA A 379 21.22 -16.94 10.75
C ALA A 379 19.75 -17.36 10.66
N LEU A 380 19.30 -17.90 9.53
CA LEU A 380 17.97 -18.50 9.35
C LEU A 380 17.84 -19.81 10.15
N ASP A 381 18.85 -20.66 10.09
CA ASP A 381 18.85 -21.98 10.74
C ASP A 381 18.95 -21.87 12.26
N HIS A 382 19.70 -20.88 12.77
CA HIS A 382 19.86 -20.60 14.21
C HIS A 382 18.88 -19.53 14.70
N TRP A 383 17.70 -19.40 14.08
CA TRP A 383 16.68 -18.49 14.54
C TRP A 383 15.95 -19.05 15.76
N GLU A 384 16.20 -18.46 16.92
CA GLU A 384 15.42 -18.71 18.13
C GLU A 384 14.22 -17.74 18.13
N GLY A 385 13.03 -18.27 17.89
CA GLY A 385 11.80 -17.46 17.89
C GLY A 385 11.63 -16.70 19.20
N VAL A 386 11.13 -15.46 19.12
CA VAL A 386 10.72 -14.73 20.32
C VAL A 386 9.43 -15.37 20.83
N ALA A 387 9.45 -15.92 22.06
CA ALA A 387 8.28 -16.53 22.68
C ALA A 387 7.15 -15.50 22.82
N ALA A 388 6.18 -15.54 21.89
CA ALA A 388 4.96 -14.76 21.99
C ALA A 388 4.03 -15.41 23.01
N SER A 389 3.56 -14.64 24.00
CA SER A 389 2.60 -15.12 25.00
C SER A 389 1.20 -15.31 24.42
N HIS A 390 0.90 -14.66 23.30
CA HIS A 390 -0.39 -14.70 22.62
C HIS A 390 -0.16 -14.61 21.10
N PHE A 391 -0.34 -15.71 20.37
CA PHE A 391 -0.50 -15.65 18.92
C PHE A 391 -1.96 -15.28 18.63
N TYR A 392 -2.18 -14.16 17.92
CA TYR A 392 -3.53 -13.83 17.47
C TYR A 392 -3.90 -14.82 16.36
N ASN A 393 -4.93 -15.63 16.58
CA ASN A 393 -5.40 -16.56 15.56
C ASN A 393 -6.19 -15.77 14.50
N TRP A 394 -5.56 -15.47 13.36
CA TRP A 394 -6.15 -14.69 12.28
C TRP A 394 -7.24 -15.41 11.49
N HIS A 395 -7.39 -16.73 11.68
CA HIS A 395 -8.58 -17.43 11.23
C HIS A 395 -9.80 -17.08 12.07
N LEU A 396 -9.59 -16.64 13.33
CA LEU A 396 -10.68 -16.21 14.20
C LEU A 396 -11.12 -14.79 13.84
N ARG A 397 -12.30 -14.67 13.23
CA ARG A 397 -12.99 -13.40 13.07
C ARG A 397 -13.42 -12.87 14.45
N LYS A 398 -13.66 -11.55 14.54
CA LYS A 398 -14.23 -10.92 15.75
C LYS A 398 -15.58 -11.51 16.19
N ASP A 399 -16.27 -12.21 15.29
CA ASP A 399 -17.55 -12.91 15.52
C ASP A 399 -17.39 -14.37 16.00
N GLY A 400 -16.15 -14.84 16.18
CA GLY A 400 -15.83 -16.20 16.64
C GLY A 400 -15.87 -17.28 15.56
N ARG A 401 -16.14 -16.93 14.29
CA ARG A 401 -16.09 -17.89 13.17
C ARG A 401 -14.66 -18.01 12.64
N MET A 402 -14.28 -19.24 12.28
CA MET A 402 -13.04 -19.53 11.57
C MET A 402 -13.22 -19.22 10.08
N ASP A 403 -12.47 -18.27 9.52
CA ASP A 403 -12.29 -18.15 8.07
C ASP A 403 -11.13 -19.06 7.65
N GLU A 404 -11.30 -19.88 6.62
CA GLU A 404 -10.27 -20.82 6.17
C GLU A 404 -9.00 -20.13 5.64
N ASP A 405 -9.03 -18.83 5.32
CA ASP A 405 -7.88 -18.19 4.68
C ASP A 405 -7.90 -16.66 4.80
N VAL A 406 -7.57 -16.13 5.98
CA VAL A 406 -7.31 -14.68 6.12
C VAL A 406 -5.81 -14.39 5.95
N LEU A 407 -4.92 -15.26 6.40
CA LEU A 407 -3.46 -15.10 6.23
C LEU A 407 -2.67 -16.43 6.12
N GLY A 408 -3.31 -17.55 5.76
CA GLY A 408 -2.66 -18.83 5.40
C GLY A 408 -1.35 -19.15 6.12
N ALA A 409 -1.41 -19.35 7.44
CA ALA A 409 -0.38 -20.03 8.20
C ALA A 409 -0.99 -21.34 8.70
N SER A 410 -0.96 -22.35 7.83
CA SER A 410 -0.98 -23.75 8.23
C SER A 410 0.43 -24.32 8.06
#